data_AF-A0A9E0GP06-F1
#
_entry.id   AF-A0A9E0GP06-F1
#
_cell.length_a   1.000
_cell.length_b   1.000
_cell.length_c   1.000
_cell.angle_alpha   90.00
_cell.angle_beta   90.00
_cell.angle_gamma   90.00
#
_symmetry.space_group_name_H-M   'P 1'
#
loop_
_entity.id
_entity.type
_entity.pdbx_description
1 polymer ?
#
loop_
_entity_poly.entity_id
_entity_poly.type
_entity_poly.pdbx_seq_one_letter_code
_entity_poly.pdbx_strand_id
1 'polypeptide(L)' 'MNRRRLTTQKLIAIFLLGGLLLNYPLLSLFGRAPWVEGIPGLYVYLFVVWIVLIGLMAWVIEGRAK' A
#
# COMPACT_ATOMS: atom_id res chain seq x y z
N MET A 1 -6.60 8.51 26.43
CA MET A 1 -6.67 9.08 25.06
C MET A 1 -7.12 8.01 24.06
N ASN A 2 -8.09 8.34 23.20
CA ASN A 2 -8.95 7.41 22.45
C ASN A 2 -8.22 6.42 21.51
N ARG A 3 -7.87 5.22 22.00
CA ARG A 3 -7.23 4.15 21.19
C ARG A 3 -8.01 3.82 19.91
N ARG A 4 -9.35 3.85 19.95
CA ARG A 4 -10.20 3.65 18.75
C ARG A 4 -9.98 4.69 17.66
N ARG A 5 -9.77 5.97 18.01
CA ARG A 5 -9.49 7.04 17.03
C ARG A 5 -8.12 6.87 16.36
N LEU A 6 -7.12 6.44 17.11
CA LEU A 6 -5.78 6.19 16.58
C LEU A 6 -5.77 5.04 15.57
N THR A 7 -6.51 3.96 15.82
CA THR A 7 -6.60 2.85 14.86
C THR A 7 -7.32 3.27 13.58
N THR A 8 -8.44 4.02 13.69
CA THR A 8 -9.14 4.55 12.52
C THR A 8 -8.26 5.51 11.73
N GLN A 9 -7.49 6.40 12.38
CA GLN A 9 -6.53 7.27 11.71
C GLN A 9 -5.43 6.49 11.00
N LYS A 10 -4.88 5.43 11.60
CA LYS A 10 -3.87 4.58 10.95
C LYS A 10 -4.44 3.89 9.71
N LEU A 11 -5.67 3.39 9.77
CA LEU A 11 -6.34 2.78 8.61
C LEU A 11 -6.58 3.80 7.49
N ILE A 12 -7.03 5.02 7.84
CA ILE A 12 -7.22 6.11 6.88
C ILE A 12 -5.88 6.52 6.25
N ALA A 13 -4.80 6.58 7.04
CA ALA A 13 -3.46 6.88 6.53
C ALA A 13 -2.97 5.80 5.57
N ILE A 14 -3.19 4.52 5.87
CA ILE A 14 -2.88 3.39 4.97
C ILE A 14 -3.72 3.47 3.70
N PHE A 15 -5.01 3.81 3.79
CA PHE A 15 -5.87 3.98 2.63
C PHE A 15 -5.43 5.14 1.74
N LEU A 16 -5.10 6.29 2.33
CA LEU A 16 -4.57 7.44 1.60
C LEU A 16 -3.20 7.12 0.96
N LEU A 17 -2.33 6.41 1.67
CA LEU A 17 -1.08 5.88 1.11
C LEU A 17 -1.34 4.96 -0.08
N GLY A 18 -2.26 3.99 0.05
CA GLY A 18 -2.63 3.10 -1.03
C GLY A 18 -3.20 3.84 -2.24
N GLY A 19 -4.11 4.79 -2.02
CA GLY A 19 -4.68 5.62 -3.08
C GLY A 19 -3.67 6.57 -3.74
N LEU A 20 -2.65 7.01 -2.99
CA LEU A 20 -1.55 7.81 -3.52
C LEU A 20 -0.58 6.93 -4.34
N LEU A 21 -0.15 5.78 -3.81
CA LEU A 21 0.75 4.87 -4.52
C LEU A 21 0.09 4.29 -5.78
N LEU A 22 -1.20 3.95 -5.71
CA LEU A 22 -1.97 3.47 -6.86
C LEU A 22 -2.55 4.60 -7.72
N ASN A 23 -2.05 5.83 -7.58
CA ASN A 23 -2.49 6.95 -8.41
C ASN A 23 -1.89 6.84 -9.82
N TYR A 24 -2.68 7.20 -10.84
CA TYR A 24 -2.30 7.10 -12.25
C TYR A 24 -0.93 7.75 -12.61
N PRO A 25 -0.52 8.91 -12.05
CA PRO A 25 0.78 9.50 -12.31
C PRO A 25 1.95 8.61 -11.84
N LEU A 26 1.84 8.03 -10.65
CA LEU A 26 2.86 7.12 -10.12
C LEU A 26 2.86 5.80 -10.90
N LEU A 27 1.69 5.25 -11.20
CA LEU A 27 1.55 4.09 -12.08
C LEU A 27 2.15 4.36 -13.48
N SER A 28 2.01 5.58 -14.02
CA SER A 28 2.52 5.94 -15.34
C SER A 28 4.05 5.98 -15.40
N LEU A 29 4.72 6.28 -14.28
CA LEU A 29 6.18 6.23 -14.17
C LEU A 29 6.68 4.79 -14.26
N PHE A 30 6.00 3.84 -13.60
CA PHE A 30 6.35 2.41 -13.64
C PHE A 30 5.76 1.68 -14.86
N GLY A 31 4.74 2.24 -15.51
CA GLY A 31 4.16 1.71 -16.74
C GLY A 31 5.07 1.90 -17.96
N ARG A 32 6.01 2.85 -17.91
CA ARG A 32 7.08 3.01 -18.91
C ARG A 32 8.35 2.24 -18.58
N ALA A 33 8.40 1.57 -17.43
CA ALA A 33 9.58 0.82 -17.01
C ALA A 33 9.83 -0.35 -17.97
N PRO A 34 11.10 -0.63 -18.32
CA PRO A 34 11.44 -1.78 -19.13
C PRO A 34 11.02 -3.08 -18.43
N TRP A 35 10.73 -4.09 -19.23
CA TRP A 35 10.41 -5.43 -18.77
C TRP A 35 11.54 -5.94 -17.88
N VAL A 36 11.26 -6.21 -16.61
CA VAL A 36 12.20 -6.91 -15.74
C VAL A 36 12.01 -8.38 -16.04
N GLU A 37 12.99 -9.03 -16.68
CA GLU A 37 12.96 -10.47 -16.96
C GLU A 37 11.72 -10.93 -17.77
N GLY A 38 11.13 -10.06 -18.61
CA GLY A 38 9.91 -10.38 -19.38
C GLY A 38 8.59 -10.16 -18.63
N ILE A 39 8.61 -9.55 -17.44
CA ILE A 39 7.42 -9.12 -16.69
C ILE A 39 7.30 -7.59 -16.74
N PRO A 40 6.12 -7.02 -17.06
CA PRO A 40 5.94 -5.58 -17.01
C PRO A 40 6.15 -5.07 -15.58
N GLY A 41 7.05 -4.10 -15.40
CA GLY A 41 7.39 -3.55 -14.08
C GLY A 41 6.19 -3.02 -13.29
N LEU A 42 5.10 -2.67 -13.99
CA LEU A 42 3.81 -2.31 -13.42
C LEU A 42 3.23 -3.42 -12.51
N TYR A 43 3.33 -4.70 -12.91
CA TYR A 43 2.82 -5.81 -12.10
C TYR A 43 3.63 -5.97 -10.82
N VAL A 44 4.96 -5.92 -10.93
CA VAL A 44 5.86 -5.99 -9.77
C VAL A 44 5.53 -4.86 -8.79
N TYR A 45 5.37 -3.63 -9.28
CA TYR A 45 4.96 -2.49 -8.47
C TYR A 45 3.63 -2.75 -7.76
N LEU A 46 2.60 -3.20 -8.49
CA LEU A 46 1.28 -3.46 -7.94
C LEU A 46 1.35 -4.51 -6.81
N PHE A 47 2.04 -5.62 -7.02
CA PHE A 47 2.19 -6.67 -6.01
C PHE A 47 2.96 -6.19 -4.78
N VAL A 48 4.03 -5.41 -4.96
CA VAL A 48 4.80 -4.84 -3.84
C VAL A 48 3.94 -3.89 -3.01
N VAL A 49 3.23 -2.96 -3.65
CA VAL A 49 2.32 -2.03 -2.97
C VAL A 49 1.24 -2.80 -2.21
N TRP A 50 0.70 -3.84 -2.82
CA TRP A 50 -0.34 -4.67 -2.21
C TRP A 50 0.16 -5.41 -0.96
N ILE A 51 1.35 -6.02 -1.01
CA ILE A 51 1.97 -6.68 0.14
C ILE A 51 2.22 -5.68 1.28
N VAL A 52 2.73 -4.49 0.96
CA VAL A 52 2.97 -3.43 1.97
C VAL A 52 1.66 -3.02 2.64
N LEU A 53 0.58 -2.83 1.87
CA LEU A 53 -0.73 -2.47 2.43
C LEU A 53 -1.28 -3.57 3.35
N ILE A 54 -1.19 -4.83 2.93
CA ILE A 54 -1.64 -5.98 3.74
C ILE A 54 -0.82 -6.07 5.04
N GLY A 55 0.52 -5.96 4.95
CA GLY A 55 1.38 -6.00 6.13
C GLY A 55 1.10 -4.86 7.11
N LEU A 56 0.84 -3.65 6.62
CA LEU A 56 0.45 -2.52 7.44
C LEU A 56 -0.93 -2.73 8.09
N MET A 57 -1.92 -3.25 7.35
CA MET A 57 -3.23 -3.58 7.91
C MET A 57 -3.13 -4.67 8.98
N ALA A 58 -2.40 -5.75 8.71
CA ALA A 58 -2.16 -6.82 9.66
C ALA A 58 -1.51 -6.28 10.94
N TRP A 59 -0.45 -5.47 10.82
CA TRP A 59 0.22 -4.86 11.96
C TRP A 59 -0.69 -3.93 12.80
N VAL A 60 -1.55 -3.15 12.14
CA VAL A 60 -2.52 -2.27 12.82
C VAL A 60 -3.61 -3.06 13.54
N ILE A 61 -4.07 -4.17 12.95
CA ILE A 61 -5.12 -5.02 13.53
C ILE A 61 -4.55 -5.88 14.65
N GLU A 62 -3.40 -6.51 14.45
CA GLU A 62 -2.75 -7.41 15.40
C GLU A 62 -2.21 -6.64 16.61
N GLY A 63 -1.73 -5.40 16.40
CA GLY A 63 -1.45 -4.46 17.49
C GLY A 63 -2.68 -4.05 18.31
N ARG A 64 -3.90 -4.46 17.90
CA ARG A 64 -5.15 -4.29 18.65
C ARG A 64 -5.59 -5.57 19.38
N ALA A 65 -5.04 -6.73 19.03
CA ALA A 65 -5.36 -8.04 19.60
C ALA A 65 -4.47 -8.43 20.79
N LYS A 66 -3.31 -7.77 20.94
CA LYS A 66 -2.56 -7.68 22.20
C LYS A 66 -3.09 -6.56 23.08
#